data_AF-A0A5N7ZCE7-F1
#
_entry.id   AF-A0A5N7ZCE7-F1
#
_cell.length_a   1.000
_cell.length_b   1.000
_cell.length_c   1.000
_cell.angle_alpha   90.00
_cell.angle_beta   90.00
_cell.angle_gamma   90.00
#
_symmetry.space_group_name_H-M   'P 1'
#
loop_
_entity.id
_entity.type
_entity.pdbx_description
1 polymer ?
#
loop_
_entity_poly.entity_id
_entity_poly.type
_entity_poly.pdbx_seq_one_letter_code
_entity_poly.pdbx_strand_id
1 'polypeptide(L)' 'MRKIQMVDLKGQYENIKNQIQVGFNEVLDNTAYINGPQVHTFQKSLEDYLGVKHVIPCANGTDALQ' A
#
# COMPACT_ATOMS: atom_id res chain seq x y z
N MET A 1 -26.11 17.81 7.22
CA MET A 1 -25.59 17.28 5.94
C MET A 1 -24.11 16.96 6.10
N ARG A 2 -23.63 15.83 5.58
CA ARG A 2 -22.17 15.62 5.47
C ARG A 2 -21.61 16.60 4.44
N LYS A 3 -20.46 17.20 4.75
CA LYS A 3 -19.75 18.11 3.82
C LYS A 3 -19.19 17.30 2.67
N ILE A 4 -19.56 17.62 1.43
CA ILE A 4 -19.05 16.95 0.22
C ILE A 4 -17.58 17.33 0.07
N GLN A 5 -16.70 16.33 0.11
CA GLN A 5 -15.27 16.48 -0.15
C GLN A 5 -15.00 16.12 -1.61
N MET A 6 -14.00 16.75 -2.22
CA MET A 6 -13.52 16.36 -3.54
C MET A 6 -13.03 14.90 -3.56
N VAL A 7 -12.42 14.44 -2.46
CA VAL A 7 -12.03 13.04 -2.23
C VAL A 7 -12.31 12.69 -0.77
N ASP A 8 -13.09 11.65 -0.51
CA ASP A 8 -13.44 11.18 0.85
C ASP A 8 -12.53 10.03 1.30
N LEU A 9 -11.35 10.38 1.80
CA LEU A 9 -10.40 9.41 2.33
C LEU A 9 -10.89 8.74 3.62
N LYS A 10 -11.72 9.43 4.41
CA LYS A 10 -12.26 8.87 5.65
C LYS A 10 -13.26 7.76 5.34
N GLY A 11 -14.20 8.02 4.43
CA GLY A 11 -15.15 7.02 3.98
C GLY A 11 -14.47 5.79 3.36
N GLN A 12 -13.42 6.00 2.56
CA GLN A 12 -12.62 4.90 2.01
C GLN A 12 -11.94 4.09 3.12
N TYR A 13 -11.26 4.75 4.07
CA TYR A 13 -10.55 4.09 5.16
C TYR A 13 -11.49 3.23 6.02
N GLU A 14 -12.65 3.75 6.42
CA GLU A 14 -13.59 3.00 7.27
C GLU A 14 -14.03 1.68 6.63
N ASN A 15 -14.15 1.62 5.30
CA ASN A 15 -14.52 0.38 4.58
C ASN A 15 -13.43 -0.70 4.61
N ILE A 16 -12.16 -0.32 4.72
CA ILE A 16 -11.00 -1.23 4.68
C ILE A 16 -10.22 -1.26 5.99
N LYS A 17 -10.72 -0.60 7.05
CA LYS A 17 -10.03 -0.40 8.32
C LYS A 17 -9.53 -1.69 8.95
N ASN A 18 -10.35 -2.74 8.95
CA ASN A 18 -9.98 -4.02 9.54
C ASN A 18 -8.83 -4.69 8.76
N GLN A 19 -8.84 -4.61 7.43
CA GLN A 19 -7.77 -5.17 6.58
C GLN A 19 -6.46 -4.42 6.79
N ILE A 20 -6.51 -3.08 6.85
CA ILE A 20 -5.35 -2.25 7.16
C ILE A 20 -4.78 -2.61 8.53
N GLN A 21 -5.63 -2.75 9.56
CA GLN A 21 -5.17 -3.04 10.91
C GLN A 21 -4.44 -4.39 11.00
N VAL A 22 -4.92 -5.41 10.29
CA VAL A 22 -4.25 -6.72 10.21
C VAL A 22 -2.85 -6.55 9.60
N GLY A 23 -2.71 -5.91 8.44
CA GLY A 23 -1.41 -5.69 7.82
C GLY A 23 -0.46 -4.83 8.66
N PHE A 24 -0.98 -3.82 9.36
CA PHE A 24 -0.19 -3.01 10.31
C PHE A 24 0.35 -3.86 11.46
N ASN A 25 -0.49 -4.69 12.08
CA ASN A 25 -0.08 -5.56 13.18
C ASN A 25 1.01 -6.53 12.71
N GLU A 26 0.85 -7.15 11.54
CA GLU A 26 1.87 -8.05 10.99
C GLU A 26 3.25 -7.38 10.85
N VAL A 27 3.31 -6.13 10.39
CA VAL A 27 4.57 -5.37 10.27
C VAL A 27 5.14 -5.00 11.64
N LEU A 28 4.30 -4.63 12.61
CA LEU A 28 4.75 -4.31 13.96
C LEU A 28 5.28 -5.56 14.68
N ASP A 29 4.63 -6.70 14.51
CA ASP A 29 5.00 -7.96 15.15
C ASP A 29 6.33 -8.52 14.60
N ASN A 30 6.59 -8.33 13.30
CA ASN A 30 7.83 -8.82 12.68
C ASN A 30 8.98 -7.79 12.68
N THR A 31 8.70 -6.52 13.00
CA THR A 31 9.66 -5.40 13.04
C THR A 31 10.43 -5.13 11.73
N ALA A 32 9.98 -5.70 10.61
CA ALA A 32 10.62 -5.57 9.31
C ALA A 32 10.16 -4.29 8.59
N TYR A 33 10.60 -3.14 9.10
CA TYR A 33 10.12 -1.83 8.64
C TYR A 33 10.67 -1.39 7.28
N ILE A 34 11.83 -1.91 6.86
CA ILE A 34 12.50 -1.54 5.60
C ILE A 34 12.66 -2.78 4.73
N ASN A 35 12.13 -2.70 3.50
CA ASN A 35 12.21 -3.76 2.49
C ASN A 35 11.81 -5.16 3.01
N GLY A 36 10.78 -5.21 3.87
CA GLY A 36 10.27 -6.44 4.46
C GLY A 36 9.35 -7.25 3.53
N PRO A 37 8.81 -8.38 4.00
CA PRO A 37 7.98 -9.27 3.20
C PRO A 37 6.79 -8.58 2.51
N GLN A 38 6.16 -7.59 3.17
CA GLN A 38 5.04 -6.84 2.61
C GLN A 38 5.43 -6.05 1.34
N VAL A 39 6.66 -5.55 1.26
CA VAL A 39 7.18 -4.86 0.06
C VAL A 39 7.31 -5.83 -1.12
N HIS A 40 7.84 -7.02 -0.86
CA HIS A 40 7.98 -8.06 -1.90
C HIS A 40 6.62 -8.62 -2.35
N THR A 41 5.68 -8.81 -1.42
CA THR A 41 4.31 -9.21 -1.75
C THR A 41 3.63 -8.16 -2.62
N PHE A 42 3.78 -6.87 -2.28
CA PHE A 42 3.24 -5.78 -3.09
C PHE A 42 3.87 -5.75 -4.48
N GLN A 43 5.20 -5.87 -4.57
CA GLN A 43 5.92 -5.94 -5.84
C GLN A 43 5.36 -7.05 -6.73
N LYS A 44 5.28 -8.27 -6.21
CA LYS A 44 4.80 -9.43 -6.97
C LYS A 44 3.33 -9.27 -7.41
N SER A 45 2.48 -8.79 -6.51
CA SER A 45 1.07 -8.53 -6.81
C SER A 45 0.92 -7.49 -7.92
N LEU A 46 1.78 -6.46 -7.93
CA LEU A 46 1.73 -5.41 -8.94
C LEU A 46 2.31 -5.86 -10.28
N GLU A 47 3.35 -6.70 -10.29
CA GLU A 47 3.86 -7.39 -11.49
C GLU A 47 2.72 -8.18 -12.17
N ASP A 48 2.00 -8.97 -11.38
CA ASP A 48 0.91 -9.81 -11.88
C ASP A 48 -0.29 -8.96 -12.34
N TYR A 49 -0.65 -7.91 -11.58
CA TYR A 49 -1.73 -7.00 -11.95
C TYR A 49 -1.47 -6.24 -13.27
N LEU A 50 -0.23 -5.79 -13.47
CA LEU A 50 0.16 -5.04 -14.68
C LEU A 50 0.54 -5.95 -15.86
N GLY A 51 0.75 -7.25 -15.63
CA GLY A 51 1.23 -8.18 -16.65
C GLY A 51 2.66 -7.89 -17.11
N VAL A 52 3.51 -7.37 -16.22
CA VAL A 52 4.91 -7.02 -16.51
C VAL A 52 5.87 -7.96 -15.81
N LYS A 53 7.09 -8.06 -16.33
CA LYS A 53 8.11 -8.96 -15.76
C LYS A 53 8.66 -8.46 -14.41
N HIS A 54 8.73 -7.15 -14.22
CA HIS A 54 9.40 -6.54 -13.07
C HIS A 54 8.65 -5.28 -12.60
N VAL A 55 8.52 -5.16 -11.29
CA VAL A 55 8.18 -3.92 -10.58
C VAL A 55 9.32 -3.61 -9.62
N ILE A 56 9.71 -2.35 -9.51
CA ILE A 56 10.73 -1.89 -8.56
C ILE A 56 10.08 -0.85 -7.65
N PRO A 57 9.76 -1.18 -6.39
CA PRO A 57 9.20 -0.21 -5.45
C PRO A 57 10.20 0.89 -5.11
N CYS A 58 9.72 2.12 -5.03
CA CYS A 58 10.48 3.30 -4.59
C CYS A 58 9.59 4.18 -3.70
N ALA A 59 10.14 5.27 -3.16
CA ALA A 59 9.44 6.06 -2.14
C ALA A 59 8.27 6.89 -2.70
N ASN A 60 8.38 7.38 -3.94
CA ASN A 60 7.35 8.21 -4.57
C ASN A 60 7.48 8.22 -6.10
N GLY A 61 6.52 8.85 -6.79
CA GLY A 61 6.49 8.90 -8.25
C GLY A 61 7.57 9.76 -8.92
N THR A 62 8.12 10.75 -8.23
CA THR A 62 9.25 11.54 -8.74
C THR A 62 10.53 10.71 -8.74
N ASP A 63 10.80 9.99 -7.64
CA ASP A 63 11.95 9.08 -7.53
C ASP A 63 11.88 7.96 -8.58
N ALA A 64 10.68 7.54 -8.98
CA ALA A 64 10.51 6.53 -10.04
C ALA A 64 10.96 7.02 -11.42
N LEU A 65 10.98 8.33 -11.66
CA LEU A 65 11.30 8.94 -12.95
C LEU A 65 12.77 9.42 -13.04
N GLN A 66 13.41 9.68 -11.90
CA GLN A 66 14.80 10.16 -11.82
C GLN A 66 15.81 9.00 -11.92
#